data_AF-A0A4Q8THI4-F1
#
_entry.id   AF-A0A4Q8THI4-F1
#
_cell.length_a   1.000
_cell.length_b   1.000
_cell.length_c   1.000
_cell.angle_alpha   90.00
_cell.angle_beta   90.00
_cell.angle_gamma   90.00
#
_symmetry.space_group_name_H-M   'P 1'
#
loop_
_entity.id
_entity.type
_entity.pdbx_description
1 polymer ?
#
loop_
_entity_poly.entity_id
_entity_poly.type
_entity_poly.pdbx_seq_one_letter_code
_entity_poly.pdbx_strand_id
1 'polypeptide(L)'
;MASAEPNDIIELYPESDRQWAQDFNIAMWWKELNDSQCAAELGKVLDALRDSGQSAEELFGDPAEFGEARAFARLDPQQLADSEMPINSSLLLLAGIGLVVGLLCTGFGTWVGFRDGWTSNSWHFWQLAALTAGTGIALSGHLWWFYRLKGKFARSWVLGLSGIAVSIAAAVLIAVFGGGEVMPLPNWLAPILGIALAVGVFWLPWNDESEPVRGGACAFTDPEAWFAETTRLLRGRYGMRSREAASALEPAREHWSNMSMEGGGASIAQEFGTPGEFAIGLSVNTGTALKRRWLLRRLLPLAVVGLYSFSLVPEAIAPDRSGWDIFFAACLLIFVAVTLYELRPANRAEYVESKLAERRAQVRGMEEGRDE
;
A
#
# COMPACT_ATOMS: atom_id res chain seq x y z
N MET A 1 16.10 2.53 -30.37
CA MET A 1 15.27 3.71 -30.67
C MET A 1 15.18 4.49 -29.37
N ALA A 2 15.57 5.77 -29.35
CA ALA A 2 15.50 6.58 -28.14
C ALA A 2 14.03 6.63 -27.69
N SER A 3 13.74 6.33 -26.43
CA SER A 3 12.40 6.46 -25.87
C SER A 3 12.02 7.94 -25.95
N ALA A 4 11.05 8.28 -26.80
CA ALA A 4 10.49 9.63 -26.83
C ALA A 4 9.88 9.91 -25.45
N GLU A 5 10.27 11.02 -24.82
CA GLU A 5 9.67 11.41 -23.55
C GLU A 5 8.25 11.93 -23.82
N PRO A 6 7.28 11.72 -22.91
CA PRO A 6 5.90 12.21 -23.08
C PRO A 6 5.84 13.70 -23.43
N ASN A 7 6.74 14.51 -22.86
CA ASN A 7 6.82 15.94 -23.10
C ASN A 7 7.17 16.27 -24.56
N ASP A 8 8.06 15.50 -25.19
CA ASP A 8 8.44 15.71 -26.59
C ASP A 8 7.23 15.52 -27.53
N ILE A 9 6.33 14.60 -27.18
CA ILE A 9 5.12 14.32 -27.97
C ILE A 9 4.05 15.39 -27.73
N ILE A 10 3.90 15.88 -26.50
CA ILE A 10 2.98 16.98 -26.17
C ILE A 10 3.30 18.24 -26.97
N GLU A 11 4.57 18.55 -27.23
CA GLU A 11 4.96 19.70 -28.04
C GLU A 11 4.47 19.62 -29.50
N LEU A 12 4.25 18.41 -30.01
CA LEU A 12 3.75 18.14 -31.36
C LEU A 12 2.24 18.30 -31.50
N TYR A 13 1.51 18.49 -30.40
CA TYR A 13 0.07 18.79 -30.42
C TYR A 13 -0.18 20.22 -30.93
N PRO A 14 -1.33 20.47 -31.58
CA PRO A 14 -1.81 21.83 -31.87
C PRO A 14 -1.82 22.68 -30.59
N GLU A 15 -1.52 23.97 -30.70
CA GLU A 15 -1.39 24.84 -29.50
C GLU A 15 -2.67 24.88 -28.66
N SER A 16 -3.84 24.75 -29.30
CA SER A 16 -5.15 24.66 -28.65
C SER A 16 -5.32 23.42 -27.77
N ASP A 17 -4.69 22.31 -28.14
CA ASP A 17 -4.89 20.99 -27.50
C ASP A 17 -3.72 20.59 -26.59
N ARG A 18 -2.66 21.42 -26.49
CA ARG A 18 -1.50 21.13 -25.62
C ARG A 18 -1.87 20.99 -24.16
N GLN A 19 -2.77 21.84 -23.66
CA GLN A 19 -3.23 21.74 -22.26
C GLN A 19 -4.00 20.44 -22.03
N TRP A 20 -4.87 20.06 -22.97
CA TRP A 20 -5.58 18.78 -22.94
C TRP A 20 -4.59 17.60 -22.89
N ALA A 21 -3.55 17.62 -23.72
CA ALA A 21 -2.53 16.57 -23.75
C ALA A 21 -1.70 16.49 -22.45
N GLN A 22 -1.44 17.63 -21.79
CA GLN A 22 -0.81 17.66 -20.48
C GLN A 22 -1.69 17.04 -19.40
N ASP A 23 -2.96 17.41 -19.35
CA ASP A 23 -3.92 16.89 -18.37
C ASP A 23 -4.15 15.38 -18.58
N PHE A 24 -4.20 14.93 -19.84
CA PHE A 24 -4.27 13.51 -20.21
C PHE A 24 -3.02 12.74 -19.77
N ASN A 25 -1.82 13.29 -20.00
CA ASN A 25 -0.57 12.69 -19.53
C ASN A 25 -0.51 12.58 -17.99
N ILE A 26 -0.95 13.63 -17.29
CA ILE A 26 -1.03 13.62 -15.82
C ILE A 26 -2.00 12.54 -15.35
N ALA A 27 -3.17 12.41 -15.97
CA ALA A 27 -4.16 11.40 -15.62
C ALA A 27 -3.62 9.96 -15.80
N MET A 28 -2.93 9.69 -16.91
CA MET A 28 -2.27 8.41 -17.16
C MET A 28 -1.13 8.13 -16.17
N TRP A 29 -0.29 9.13 -15.89
CA TRP A 29 0.81 9.01 -14.93
C TRP A 29 0.30 8.76 -13.51
N TRP A 30 -0.80 9.41 -13.12
CA TRP A 30 -1.46 9.18 -11.82
C TRP A 30 -1.95 7.75 -11.63
N LYS A 31 -2.19 7.04 -12.74
CA LYS A 31 -2.60 5.64 -12.78
C LYS A 31 -1.43 4.68 -13.00
N GLU A 32 -0.19 5.14 -12.80
CA GLU A 32 1.03 4.34 -12.81
C GLU A 32 1.48 3.83 -14.20
N LEU A 33 1.03 4.48 -15.29
CA LEU A 33 1.64 4.24 -16.60
C LEU A 33 3.07 4.78 -16.60
N ASN A 34 4.00 4.01 -17.19
CA ASN A 34 5.37 4.46 -17.37
C ASN A 34 5.49 5.42 -18.57
N ASP A 35 6.59 6.18 -18.63
CA ASP A 35 6.80 7.22 -19.63
C ASP A 35 6.67 6.71 -21.08
N SER A 36 7.08 5.45 -21.34
CA SER A 36 6.96 4.85 -22.66
C SER A 36 5.51 4.48 -23.03
N GLN A 37 4.72 4.02 -22.06
CA GLN A 37 3.28 3.76 -22.23
C GLN A 37 2.53 5.07 -22.46
N CYS A 38 2.82 6.10 -21.65
CA CYS A 38 2.24 7.44 -21.81
C CYS A 38 2.58 8.04 -23.18
N ALA A 39 3.85 7.96 -23.60
CA ALA A 39 4.30 8.44 -24.89
C ALA A 39 3.59 7.73 -26.06
N ALA A 40 3.44 6.40 -25.98
CA ALA A 40 2.74 5.63 -27.01
C ALA A 40 1.26 6.01 -27.14
N GLU A 41 0.55 6.21 -26.03
CA GLU A 41 -0.86 6.63 -26.06
C GLU A 41 -1.02 8.07 -26.52
N LEU A 42 -0.16 9.00 -26.08
CA LEU A 42 -0.11 10.37 -26.59
C LEU A 42 0.12 10.40 -28.10
N GLY A 43 0.97 9.53 -28.64
CA GLY A 43 1.20 9.40 -30.07
C GLY A 43 -0.05 8.94 -30.83
N LYS A 44 -0.73 7.90 -30.34
CA LYS A 44 -1.97 7.40 -30.96
C LYS A 44 -3.09 8.45 -30.99
N VAL A 45 -3.26 9.18 -29.89
CA VAL A 45 -4.25 10.26 -29.82
C VAL A 45 -3.89 11.38 -30.78
N LEU A 46 -2.61 11.76 -30.87
CA LEU A 46 -2.15 12.78 -31.81
C LEU A 46 -2.42 12.39 -33.27
N ASP A 47 -2.18 11.13 -33.63
CA ASP A 47 -2.46 10.62 -34.97
C ASP A 47 -3.98 10.65 -35.27
N ALA A 48 -4.82 10.29 -34.31
CA ALA A 48 -6.28 10.37 -34.46
C ALA A 48 -6.79 11.82 -34.60
N LEU A 49 -6.17 12.79 -33.93
CA LEU A 49 -6.49 14.21 -34.12
C LEU A 49 -6.09 14.71 -35.51
N ARG A 50 -4.92 14.29 -36.00
CA ARG A 50 -4.45 14.62 -37.35
C ARG A 50 -5.37 14.04 -38.43
N ASP A 51 -5.83 12.81 -38.23
CA ASP A 51 -6.70 12.12 -39.18
C ASP A 51 -8.14 12.68 -39.19
N SER A 52 -8.65 13.10 -38.04
CA SER A 52 -10.02 13.64 -37.90
C SER A 52 -10.11 15.14 -38.20
N GLY A 53 -9.06 15.91 -37.93
CA GLY A 53 -9.05 17.36 -37.99
C GLY A 53 -9.92 18.06 -36.91
N GLN A 54 -10.39 17.32 -35.91
CA GLN A 54 -11.19 17.82 -34.78
C GLN A 54 -10.29 18.14 -33.58
N SER A 55 -10.79 18.95 -32.64
CA SER A 55 -10.08 19.20 -31.38
C SER A 55 -10.13 17.99 -30.46
N ALA A 56 -9.20 17.92 -29.51
CA ALA A 56 -9.11 16.78 -28.59
C ALA A 56 -10.34 16.64 -27.69
N GLU A 57 -10.86 17.77 -27.23
CA GLU A 57 -12.07 17.81 -26.41
C GLU A 57 -13.32 17.39 -27.19
N GLU A 58 -13.43 17.72 -28.48
CA GLU A 58 -14.55 17.29 -29.32
C GLU A 58 -14.54 15.78 -29.60
N LEU A 59 -13.35 15.21 -29.81
CA LEU A 59 -13.20 13.81 -30.21
C LEU A 59 -13.20 12.85 -29.02
N PHE A 60 -12.59 13.27 -27.89
CA PHE A 60 -12.34 12.40 -26.74
C PHE A 60 -12.98 12.89 -25.43
N GLY A 61 -13.51 14.12 -25.40
CA GLY A 61 -14.10 14.70 -24.21
C GLY A 61 -13.07 15.13 -23.18
N ASP A 62 -13.38 14.93 -21.90
CA ASP A 62 -12.53 15.34 -20.79
C ASP A 62 -11.22 14.52 -20.74
N PRO A 63 -10.05 15.16 -20.65
CA PRO A 63 -8.75 14.48 -20.67
C PRO A 63 -8.53 13.58 -19.46
N ALA A 64 -9.11 13.89 -18.29
CA ALA A 64 -8.95 13.09 -17.08
C ALA A 64 -9.81 11.83 -17.14
N GLU A 65 -11.07 11.94 -17.55
CA GLU A 65 -11.96 10.79 -17.73
C GLU A 65 -11.43 9.83 -18.83
N PHE A 66 -11.00 10.40 -19.96
CA PHE A 66 -10.41 9.62 -21.04
C PHE A 66 -9.07 8.98 -20.63
N GLY A 67 -8.21 9.74 -19.93
CA GLY A 67 -6.94 9.26 -19.38
C GLY A 67 -7.10 8.11 -18.41
N GLU A 68 -8.05 8.20 -17.49
CA GLU A 68 -8.34 7.14 -16.54
C GLU A 68 -8.83 5.86 -17.23
N ALA A 69 -9.73 5.99 -18.21
CA ALA A 69 -10.22 4.85 -18.97
C ALA A 69 -9.10 4.16 -19.76
N ARG A 70 -8.26 4.94 -20.46
CA ARG A 70 -7.13 4.41 -21.24
C ARG A 70 -6.04 3.81 -20.37
N ALA A 71 -5.77 4.39 -19.22
CA ALA A 71 -4.78 3.86 -18.29
C ALA A 71 -5.11 2.41 -17.91
N PHE A 72 -6.36 2.11 -17.54
CA PHE A 72 -6.75 0.74 -17.18
C PHE A 72 -6.61 -0.28 -18.32
N ALA A 73 -6.74 0.15 -19.57
CA ALA A 73 -6.54 -0.72 -20.73
C ALA A 73 -5.07 -0.99 -21.07
N ARG A 74 -4.14 -0.18 -20.52
CA ARG A 74 -2.71 -0.23 -20.85
C ARG A 74 -1.80 -0.67 -19.71
N LEU A 75 -2.31 -0.66 -18.48
CA LEU A 75 -1.61 -1.26 -17.36
C LEU A 75 -1.42 -2.75 -17.63
N ASP A 76 -0.17 -3.21 -17.48
CA ASP A 76 0.10 -4.64 -17.51
C ASP A 76 -0.57 -5.33 -16.30
N PRO A 77 -0.79 -6.65 -16.34
CA PRO A 77 -1.44 -7.37 -15.24
C PRO A 77 -0.73 -7.22 -13.89
N GLN A 78 0.57 -6.93 -13.88
CA GLN A 78 1.36 -6.71 -12.67
C GLN A 78 1.21 -5.27 -12.15
N GLN A 79 1.09 -4.26 -13.01
CA GLN A 79 0.76 -2.88 -12.64
C GLN A 79 -0.69 -2.76 -12.16
N LEU A 80 -1.64 -3.42 -12.84
CA LEU A 80 -2.99 -3.65 -12.30
C LEU A 80 -2.90 -4.42 -10.97
N ALA A 81 -1.87 -5.27 -10.81
CA ALA A 81 -1.67 -5.95 -9.57
C ALA A 81 -1.25 -5.03 -8.42
N ASP A 82 -0.33 -4.13 -8.70
CA ASP A 82 0.30 -3.30 -7.70
C ASP A 82 -0.54 -2.05 -7.37
N SER A 83 -1.36 -1.55 -8.30
CA SER A 83 -2.28 -0.42 -8.06
C SER A 83 -3.36 -0.69 -6.99
N GLU A 84 -3.73 -1.95 -6.73
CA GLU A 84 -4.60 -2.28 -5.59
C GLU A 84 -3.88 -2.27 -4.23
N MET A 85 -2.54 -2.23 -4.23
CA MET A 85 -1.76 -2.19 -3.01
C MET A 85 -1.61 -0.74 -2.54
N PRO A 86 -1.97 -0.42 -1.28
CA PRO A 86 -1.82 0.95 -0.76
C PRO A 86 -0.34 1.37 -0.65
N ILE A 87 0.58 0.40 -0.66
CA ILE A 87 2.03 0.55 -0.65
C ILE A 87 2.54 -0.58 -1.57
N ASN A 88 3.22 -0.24 -2.65
CA ASN A 88 3.79 -1.20 -3.61
C ASN A 88 5.24 -1.61 -3.27
N SER A 89 5.95 -0.77 -2.50
CA SER A 89 7.35 -0.98 -2.10
C SER A 89 7.56 -0.96 -0.58
N SER A 90 8.07 -2.07 -0.04
CA SER A 90 8.54 -2.16 1.35
C SER A 90 9.74 -1.24 1.61
N LEU A 91 10.52 -0.91 0.59
CA LEU A 91 11.70 -0.05 0.70
C LEU A 91 11.27 1.41 0.85
N LEU A 92 10.33 1.88 0.01
CA LEU A 92 9.74 3.21 0.15
C LEU A 92 9.03 3.37 1.49
N LEU A 93 8.36 2.32 1.97
CA LEU A 93 7.74 2.31 3.30
C LEU A 93 8.78 2.49 4.42
N LEU A 94 9.86 1.70 4.39
CA LEU A 94 10.95 1.80 5.37
C LEU A 94 11.57 3.20 5.32
N ALA A 95 11.79 3.72 4.12
CA ALA A 95 12.38 5.04 3.93
C ALA A 95 11.48 6.16 4.42
N GLY A 96 10.19 6.13 4.08
CA GLY A 96 9.20 7.09 4.55
C GLY A 96 9.05 7.09 6.06
N ILE A 97 8.97 5.91 6.70
CA ILE A 97 8.88 5.80 8.16
C ILE A 97 10.15 6.34 8.82
N GLY A 98 11.34 5.94 8.35
CA GLY A 98 12.60 6.43 8.91
C GLY A 98 12.79 7.94 8.74
N LEU A 99 12.35 8.50 7.61
CA LEU A 99 12.37 9.95 7.37
C LEU A 99 11.41 10.68 8.33
N VAL A 100 10.15 10.25 8.43
CA VAL A 100 9.15 10.89 9.31
C VAL A 100 9.60 10.83 10.77
N VAL A 101 10.02 9.67 11.25
CA VAL A 101 10.45 9.50 12.64
C VAL A 101 11.75 10.24 12.91
N GLY A 102 12.68 10.24 11.96
CA GLY A 102 13.93 10.98 12.07
C GLY A 102 13.68 12.48 12.17
N LEU A 103 12.82 13.04 11.32
CA LEU A 103 12.42 14.44 11.37
C LEU A 103 11.69 14.80 12.66
N LEU A 104 10.81 13.92 13.18
CA LEU A 104 10.15 14.13 14.47
C LEU A 104 11.17 14.17 15.61
N CYS A 105 12.10 13.22 15.68
CA CYS A 105 13.19 13.22 16.65
C CYS A 105 14.05 14.48 16.56
N THR A 106 14.38 14.91 15.34
CA THR A 106 15.17 16.14 15.11
C THR A 106 14.42 17.38 15.54
N GLY A 107 13.15 17.54 15.14
CA GLY A 107 12.33 18.70 15.49
C GLY A 107 12.11 18.80 17.00
N PHE A 108 11.65 17.71 17.64
CA PHE A 108 11.43 17.67 19.08
C PHE A 108 12.73 17.83 19.87
N GLY A 109 13.80 17.15 19.45
CA GLY A 109 15.12 17.25 20.07
C GLY A 109 15.68 18.67 20.02
N THR A 110 15.56 19.34 18.87
CA THR A 110 15.98 20.74 18.69
C THR A 110 15.15 21.69 19.54
N TRP A 111 13.83 21.52 19.56
CA TRP A 111 12.95 22.32 20.41
C TRP A 111 13.32 22.23 21.89
N VAL A 112 13.52 21.01 22.40
CA VAL A 112 13.95 20.76 23.78
C VAL A 112 15.33 21.36 24.04
N GLY A 113 16.27 21.25 23.08
CA GLY A 113 17.58 21.88 23.16
C GLY A 113 17.54 23.40 23.32
N PHE A 114 16.62 24.09 22.63
CA PHE A 114 16.40 25.53 22.81
C PHE A 114 15.67 25.88 24.11
N ARG A 115 14.69 25.07 24.52
CA ARG A 115 13.88 25.30 25.72
C ARG A 115 14.66 25.12 27.01
N ASP A 116 15.39 24.00 27.11
CA ASP A 116 16.02 23.54 28.35
C ASP A 116 17.56 23.65 28.33
N GLY A 117 18.14 23.98 27.17
CA GLY A 117 19.57 24.02 26.94
C GLY A 117 20.11 22.71 26.33
N TRP A 118 21.05 22.84 25.40
CA TRP A 118 21.60 21.71 24.63
C TRP A 118 22.39 20.69 25.46
N THR A 119 23.02 21.14 26.54
CA THR A 119 23.79 20.31 27.48
C THR A 119 22.95 19.84 28.67
N SER A 120 21.69 20.25 28.74
CA SER A 120 20.77 19.77 29.76
C SER A 120 20.37 18.33 29.48
N ASN A 121 20.02 17.65 30.56
CA ASN A 121 19.72 16.23 30.62
C ASN A 121 18.20 16.01 30.77
N SER A 122 17.44 16.68 29.89
CA SER A 122 15.98 16.72 29.96
C SER A 122 15.33 15.49 29.33
N TRP A 123 16.08 14.72 28.56
CA TRP A 123 15.64 13.47 27.97
C TRP A 123 15.93 12.29 28.88
N HIS A 124 14.92 11.47 29.11
CA HIS A 124 15.09 10.17 29.76
C HIS A 124 15.20 9.06 28.72
N PHE A 125 16.06 8.07 28.97
CA PHE A 125 16.23 6.90 28.11
C PHE A 125 14.90 6.26 27.68
N TRP A 126 13.92 6.18 28.59
CA TRP A 126 12.62 5.58 28.29
C TRP A 126 11.85 6.30 27.17
N GLN A 127 12.01 7.61 27.00
CA GLN A 127 11.32 8.39 25.97
C GLN A 127 11.85 8.05 24.58
N LEU A 128 13.18 7.99 24.45
CA LEU A 128 13.85 7.60 23.21
C LEU A 128 13.61 6.12 22.88
N ALA A 129 13.66 5.25 23.91
CA ALA A 129 13.35 3.84 23.79
C ALA A 129 11.89 3.60 23.37
N ALA A 130 10.93 4.35 23.92
CA ALA A 130 9.52 4.26 23.55
C ALA A 130 9.27 4.71 22.11
N LEU A 131 9.93 5.79 21.67
CA LEU A 131 9.80 6.30 20.31
C LEU A 131 10.40 5.32 19.28
N THR A 132 11.58 4.78 19.56
CA THR A 132 12.21 3.77 18.70
C THR A 132 11.44 2.45 18.69
N ALA A 133 10.98 1.97 19.85
CA ALA A 133 10.14 0.79 19.95
C ALA A 133 8.79 0.97 19.22
N GLY A 134 8.11 2.11 19.42
CA GLY A 134 6.87 2.44 18.75
C GLY A 134 7.02 2.49 17.22
N THR A 135 8.13 3.06 16.74
CA THR A 135 8.48 3.05 15.31
C THR A 135 8.72 1.64 14.79
N GLY A 136 9.47 0.82 15.53
CA GLY A 136 9.73 -0.57 15.17
C GLY A 136 8.45 -1.41 15.12
N ILE A 137 7.54 -1.21 16.07
CA ILE A 137 6.20 -1.83 16.08
C ILE A 137 5.41 -1.42 14.85
N ALA A 138 5.33 -0.11 14.57
CA ALA A 138 4.59 0.41 13.45
C ALA A 138 5.13 -0.15 12.13
N LEU A 139 6.45 -0.13 11.94
CA LEU A 139 7.11 -0.67 10.76
C LEU A 139 6.89 -2.19 10.62
N SER A 140 7.09 -2.96 11.69
CA SER A 140 6.84 -4.40 11.67
C SER A 140 5.38 -4.73 11.34
N GLY A 141 4.43 -4.00 11.92
CA GLY A 141 3.00 -4.15 11.62
C GLY A 141 2.67 -3.86 10.14
N HIS A 142 3.25 -2.79 9.59
CA HIS A 142 3.07 -2.47 8.17
C HIS A 142 3.73 -3.50 7.26
N LEU A 143 4.95 -3.97 7.57
CA LEU A 143 5.62 -5.01 6.80
C LEU A 143 4.89 -6.36 6.89
N TRP A 144 4.41 -6.73 8.08
CA TRP A 144 3.56 -7.90 8.29
C TRP A 144 2.34 -7.84 7.35
N TRP A 145 1.66 -6.69 7.31
CA TRP A 145 0.50 -6.46 6.45
C TRP A 145 0.86 -6.49 4.96
N PHE A 146 1.92 -5.79 4.55
CA PHE A 146 2.42 -5.71 3.18
C PHE A 146 2.74 -7.10 2.61
N TYR A 147 3.54 -7.90 3.32
CA TYR A 147 3.88 -9.25 2.85
C TYR A 147 2.68 -10.19 2.88
N ARG A 148 1.69 -9.93 3.74
CA ARG A 148 0.42 -10.67 3.73
C ARG A 148 -0.40 -10.35 2.48
N LEU A 149 -0.46 -9.09 2.07
CA LEU A 149 -1.11 -8.68 0.82
C LEU A 149 -0.40 -9.27 -0.41
N LYS A 150 0.93 -9.33 -0.42
CA LYS A 150 1.70 -10.04 -1.46
C LYS A 150 1.59 -11.58 -1.39
N GLY A 151 0.80 -12.13 -0.46
CA GLY A 151 0.62 -13.57 -0.28
C GLY A 151 1.86 -14.31 0.28
N LYS A 152 2.91 -13.58 0.68
CA LYS A 152 4.14 -14.09 1.30
C LYS A 152 3.90 -14.37 2.80
N PHE A 153 2.99 -15.29 3.12
CA PHE A 153 2.50 -15.53 4.49
C PHE A 153 3.60 -15.93 5.49
N ALA A 154 4.57 -16.76 5.09
CA ALA A 154 5.66 -17.16 5.97
C ALA A 154 6.50 -15.95 6.42
N ARG A 155 6.92 -15.11 5.46
CA ARG A 155 7.69 -13.89 5.73
C ARG A 155 6.89 -12.87 6.55
N SER A 156 5.59 -12.74 6.26
CA SER A 156 4.67 -11.93 7.06
C SER A 156 4.70 -12.38 8.53
N TRP A 157 4.50 -13.68 8.82
CA TRP A 157 4.52 -14.19 10.18
C TRP A 157 5.86 -14.02 10.89
N VAL A 158 6.98 -14.26 10.21
CA VAL A 158 8.31 -14.03 10.77
C VAL A 158 8.45 -12.57 11.19
N LEU A 159 8.15 -11.61 10.31
CA LEU A 159 8.26 -10.19 10.61
C LEU A 159 7.32 -9.74 11.73
N GLY A 160 6.10 -10.26 11.77
CA GLY A 160 5.14 -9.97 12.83
C GLY A 160 5.58 -10.51 14.19
N LEU A 161 6.03 -11.77 14.26
CA LEU A 161 6.52 -12.39 15.50
C LEU A 161 7.81 -11.73 15.98
N SER A 162 8.74 -11.44 15.07
CA SER A 162 9.97 -10.69 15.39
C SER A 162 9.64 -9.30 15.93
N GLY A 163 8.67 -8.59 15.34
CA GLY A 163 8.21 -7.31 15.86
C GLY A 163 7.67 -7.40 17.28
N ILE A 164 6.79 -8.38 17.54
CA ILE A 164 6.25 -8.63 18.90
C ILE A 164 7.40 -8.91 19.89
N ALA A 165 8.35 -9.78 19.53
CA ALA A 165 9.48 -10.11 20.40
C ALA A 165 10.35 -8.89 20.72
N VAL A 166 10.70 -8.08 19.72
CA VAL A 166 11.46 -6.83 19.90
C VAL A 166 10.69 -5.83 20.78
N SER A 167 9.38 -5.76 20.62
CA SER A 167 8.52 -4.87 21.42
C SER A 167 8.48 -5.26 22.88
N ILE A 168 8.37 -6.55 23.17
CA ILE A 168 8.42 -7.09 24.53
C ILE A 168 9.81 -6.83 25.12
N ALA A 169 10.89 -7.07 24.38
CA ALA A 169 12.24 -6.79 24.83
C ALA A 169 12.44 -5.29 25.14
N ALA A 170 11.95 -4.40 24.28
CA ALA A 170 12.01 -2.96 24.51
C ALA A 170 11.19 -2.54 25.74
N ALA A 171 9.98 -3.08 25.92
CA ALA A 171 9.16 -2.81 27.11
C ALA A 171 9.83 -3.30 28.40
N VAL A 172 10.48 -4.46 28.38
CA VAL A 172 11.27 -4.97 29.51
C VAL A 172 12.47 -4.05 29.80
N LEU A 173 13.20 -3.63 28.77
CA LEU A 173 14.31 -2.69 28.94
C LEU A 173 13.84 -1.34 29.50
N ILE A 174 12.70 -0.83 29.04
CA ILE A 174 12.08 0.38 29.59
C ILE A 174 11.65 0.16 31.04
N ALA A 175 11.06 -0.98 31.40
CA ALA A 175 10.66 -1.25 32.77
C ALA A 175 11.86 -1.39 33.73
N VAL A 176 12.98 -1.94 33.26
CA VAL A 176 14.20 -2.16 34.05
C VAL A 176 15.06 -0.89 34.17
N PHE A 177 15.22 -0.15 33.07
CA PHE A 177 16.13 1.00 32.97
C PHE A 177 15.43 2.36 32.89
N GLY A 178 14.10 2.39 32.85
CA GLY A 178 13.31 3.60 32.64
C GLY A 178 12.90 4.35 33.91
N GLY A 179 13.37 3.93 35.09
CA GLY A 179 13.25 4.75 36.30
C GLY A 179 13.85 6.13 36.06
N GLY A 180 13.16 7.20 36.49
CA GLY A 180 13.43 8.60 36.12
C GLY A 180 14.87 9.12 36.36
N GLU A 181 15.71 8.39 37.10
CA GLU A 181 17.09 8.78 37.41
C GLU A 181 18.16 7.89 36.74
N VAL A 182 17.78 6.81 36.06
CA VAL A 182 18.74 5.72 35.75
C VAL A 182 19.66 6.06 34.56
N MET A 183 19.23 6.90 33.61
CA MET A 183 20.08 7.33 32.50
C MET A 183 19.59 8.64 31.83
N PRO A 184 19.98 9.81 32.36
CA PRO A 184 19.80 11.07 31.66
C PRO A 184 20.60 11.09 30.35
N LEU A 185 19.97 11.54 29.25
CA LEU A 185 20.63 11.75 27.97
C LEU A 185 20.71 13.25 27.66
N PRO A 186 21.84 13.73 27.12
CA PRO A 186 21.97 15.13 26.78
C PRO A 186 21.08 15.48 25.58
N ASN A 187 20.45 16.65 25.64
CA ASN A 187 19.44 17.08 24.66
C ASN A 187 19.98 17.14 23.21
N TRP A 188 21.28 17.37 23.00
CA TRP A 188 21.90 17.36 21.67
C TRP A 188 21.93 15.98 20.98
N LEU A 189 21.79 14.88 21.74
CA LEU A 189 21.88 13.53 21.19
C LEU A 189 20.65 13.16 20.36
N ALA A 190 19.45 13.53 20.82
CA ALA A 190 18.19 13.23 20.14
C ALA A 190 18.13 13.73 18.68
N PRO A 191 18.50 14.98 18.35
CA PRO A 191 18.48 15.44 16.97
C PRO A 191 19.57 14.83 16.10
N ILE A 192 20.73 14.48 16.66
CA ILE A 192 21.77 13.74 15.91
C ILE A 192 21.28 12.34 15.55
N LEU A 193 20.67 11.63 16.49
CA LEU A 193 20.08 10.31 16.22
C LEU A 193 18.90 10.42 15.23
N GLY A 194 18.10 11.49 15.31
CA GLY A 194 17.03 11.77 14.35
C GLY A 194 17.56 11.99 12.93
N ILE A 195 18.60 12.82 12.76
CA ILE A 195 19.25 13.06 11.47
C ILE A 195 19.89 11.76 10.96
N ALA A 196 20.58 11.02 11.81
CA ALA A 196 21.18 9.74 11.46
C ALA A 196 20.13 8.72 11.00
N LEU A 197 18.94 8.71 11.60
CA LEU A 197 17.82 7.87 11.17
C LEU A 197 17.26 8.33 9.81
N ALA A 198 17.01 9.63 9.65
CA ALA A 198 16.44 10.20 8.43
C ALA A 198 17.39 10.05 7.23
N VAL A 199 18.68 10.29 7.43
CA VAL A 199 19.71 10.21 6.39
C VAL A 199 20.21 8.78 6.22
N GLY A 200 20.35 8.02 7.31
CA GLY A 200 20.89 6.66 7.28
C GLY A 200 19.99 5.68 6.54
N VAL A 201 18.69 5.96 6.46
CA VAL A 201 17.80 5.32 5.49
C VAL A 201 18.40 5.34 4.09
N PHE A 202 18.95 6.49 3.64
CA PHE A 202 19.48 6.68 2.30
C PHE A 202 20.76 5.88 1.98
N TRP A 203 21.36 5.30 3.01
CA TRP A 203 22.63 4.57 2.95
C TRP A 203 22.46 3.08 3.24
N LEU A 204 21.23 2.63 3.53
CA LEU A 204 20.96 1.21 3.63
C LEU A 204 21.19 0.60 2.23
N PRO A 205 21.88 -0.54 2.12
CA PRO A 205 21.94 -1.27 0.87
C PRO A 205 20.54 -1.85 0.63
N TRP A 206 19.65 -1.01 0.10
CA TRP A 206 18.41 -1.49 -0.46
C TRP A 206 18.81 -2.28 -1.68
N ASN A 207 19.02 -3.57 -1.48
CA ASN A 207 18.82 -4.48 -2.57
C ASN A 207 17.38 -4.21 -2.99
N ASP A 208 17.21 -3.70 -4.22
CA ASP A 208 15.97 -3.93 -4.93
C ASP A 208 15.62 -5.37 -4.60
N GLU A 209 14.43 -5.60 -4.02
CA GLU A 209 13.85 -6.92 -4.22
C GLU A 209 13.77 -6.97 -5.73
N SER A 210 14.80 -7.52 -6.37
CA SER A 210 14.75 -7.98 -7.72
C SER A 210 13.55 -8.88 -7.65
N GLU A 211 12.42 -8.34 -8.12
CA GLU A 211 11.26 -9.15 -8.34
C GLU A 211 11.85 -10.27 -9.15
N PRO A 212 11.88 -11.51 -8.61
CA PRO A 212 12.36 -12.61 -9.42
C PRO A 212 11.51 -12.46 -10.66
N VAL A 213 12.12 -12.27 -11.83
CA VAL A 213 11.43 -12.14 -13.11
C VAL A 213 10.43 -13.29 -13.09
N ARG A 214 9.20 -12.99 -12.69
CA ARG A 214 8.19 -14.00 -12.41
C ARG A 214 7.76 -14.28 -13.81
N GLY A 215 8.46 -15.24 -14.42
CA GLY A 215 8.54 -15.32 -15.86
C GLY A 215 7.12 -15.24 -16.41
N GLY A 216 6.95 -14.45 -17.47
CA GLY A 216 5.68 -14.44 -18.20
C GLY A 216 5.21 -15.86 -18.46
N ALA A 217 3.91 -16.04 -18.73
CA ALA A 217 3.19 -17.30 -19.03
C ALA A 217 3.97 -18.63 -18.97
N CYS A 218 5.07 -18.75 -19.73
CA CYS A 218 6.12 -19.78 -19.67
C CYS A 218 6.65 -20.22 -18.29
N ALA A 219 6.59 -19.43 -17.21
CA ALA A 219 7.08 -19.87 -15.89
C ALA A 219 6.14 -20.84 -15.16
N PHE A 220 4.89 -20.95 -15.59
CA PHE A 220 3.86 -21.75 -14.94
C PHE A 220 3.37 -22.88 -15.87
N THR A 221 4.30 -23.74 -16.29
CA THR A 221 3.99 -24.96 -17.06
C THR A 221 3.33 -26.05 -16.21
N ASP A 222 3.56 -26.04 -14.89
CA ASP A 222 2.92 -26.96 -13.94
C ASP A 222 1.56 -26.43 -13.46
N PRO A 223 0.45 -27.17 -13.71
CA PRO A 223 -0.89 -26.81 -13.23
C PRO A 223 -0.99 -26.64 -11.72
N GLU A 224 -0.32 -27.49 -10.94
CA GLU A 224 -0.43 -27.43 -9.48
C GLU A 224 0.23 -26.16 -8.93
N ALA A 225 1.42 -25.82 -9.44
CA ALA A 225 2.09 -24.56 -9.14
C ALA A 225 1.25 -23.34 -9.53
N TRP A 226 0.58 -23.37 -10.70
CA TRP A 226 -0.32 -22.31 -11.14
C TRP A 226 -1.49 -22.12 -10.17
N PHE A 227 -2.23 -23.18 -9.81
CA PHE A 227 -3.35 -23.07 -8.88
C PHE A 227 -2.93 -22.68 -7.47
N ALA A 228 -1.76 -23.12 -7.02
CA ALA A 228 -1.19 -22.74 -5.72
C ALA A 228 -0.87 -21.23 -5.70
N GLU A 229 -0.29 -20.69 -6.78
CA GLU A 229 -0.01 -19.26 -6.90
C GLU A 229 -1.29 -18.43 -6.95
N THR A 230 -2.27 -18.81 -7.78
CA THR A 230 -3.57 -18.14 -7.84
C THR A 230 -4.27 -18.13 -6.47
N THR A 231 -4.24 -19.28 -5.75
CA THR A 231 -4.76 -19.38 -4.38
C THR A 231 -4.05 -18.42 -3.43
N ARG A 232 -2.72 -18.29 -3.56
CA ARG A 232 -1.90 -17.38 -2.75
C ARG A 232 -2.29 -15.92 -2.99
N LEU A 233 -2.50 -15.52 -4.24
CA LEU A 233 -2.93 -14.18 -4.63
C LEU A 233 -4.34 -13.86 -4.14
N LEU A 234 -5.31 -14.76 -4.35
CA LEU A 234 -6.69 -14.60 -3.88
C LEU A 234 -6.78 -14.42 -2.36
N ARG A 235 -5.98 -15.20 -1.61
CA ARG A 235 -5.97 -15.11 -0.15
C ARG A 235 -5.22 -13.89 0.38
N GLY A 236 -4.09 -13.56 -0.23
CA GLY A 236 -3.25 -12.45 0.21
C GLY A 236 -3.87 -11.12 -0.17
N ARG A 237 -3.91 -10.84 -1.47
CA ARG A 237 -4.23 -9.53 -2.03
C ARG A 237 -5.72 -9.24 -1.99
N TYR A 238 -6.51 -10.20 -2.45
CA TYR A 238 -7.97 -10.10 -2.51
C TYR A 238 -8.65 -10.46 -1.18
N GLY A 239 -7.88 -10.97 -0.22
CA GLY A 239 -8.31 -11.19 1.16
C GLY A 239 -9.31 -12.34 1.31
N MET A 240 -9.46 -13.22 0.32
CA MET A 240 -10.33 -14.39 0.40
C MET A 240 -9.86 -15.35 1.50
N ARG A 241 -10.81 -16.04 2.16
CA ARG A 241 -10.48 -17.17 3.04
C ARG A 241 -10.07 -18.38 2.21
N SER A 242 -9.41 -19.35 2.83
CA SER A 242 -8.99 -20.58 2.15
C SER A 242 -10.16 -21.32 1.48
N ARG A 243 -11.33 -21.38 2.14
CA ARG A 243 -12.54 -21.99 1.57
C ARG A 243 -13.13 -21.17 0.43
N GLU A 244 -13.17 -19.84 0.58
CA GLU A 244 -13.67 -18.91 -0.46
C GLU A 244 -12.81 -18.99 -1.73
N ALA A 245 -11.48 -19.03 -1.57
CA ALA A 245 -10.56 -19.20 -2.70
C ALA A 245 -10.66 -20.59 -3.34
N ALA A 246 -10.82 -21.65 -2.52
CA ALA A 246 -11.00 -23.01 -3.05
C ALA A 246 -12.28 -23.14 -3.88
N SER A 247 -13.41 -22.62 -3.38
CA SER A 247 -14.69 -22.63 -4.12
C SER A 247 -14.64 -21.78 -5.38
N ALA A 248 -13.90 -20.66 -5.36
CA ALA A 248 -13.74 -19.81 -6.55
C ALA A 248 -12.91 -20.48 -7.65
N LEU A 249 -11.99 -21.38 -7.28
CA LEU A 249 -11.11 -22.11 -8.21
C LEU A 249 -11.66 -23.48 -8.63
N GLU A 250 -12.71 -23.97 -7.99
CA GLU A 250 -13.31 -25.28 -8.25
C GLU A 250 -13.76 -25.44 -9.71
N PRO A 251 -14.50 -24.50 -10.33
CA PRO A 251 -14.89 -24.63 -11.74
C PRO A 251 -13.69 -24.68 -12.70
N ALA A 252 -12.63 -23.91 -12.42
CA ALA A 252 -11.42 -23.91 -13.23
C ALA A 252 -10.62 -25.21 -13.09
N ARG A 253 -10.60 -25.80 -11.89
CA ARG A 253 -10.00 -27.12 -11.67
C ARG A 253 -10.77 -28.22 -12.38
N GLU A 254 -12.10 -28.18 -12.34
CA GLU A 254 -12.96 -29.12 -13.05
C GLU A 254 -12.75 -29.03 -14.57
N HIS A 255 -12.79 -27.81 -15.13
CA HIS A 255 -12.53 -27.55 -16.55
C HIS A 255 -11.16 -28.09 -16.98
N TRP A 256 -10.11 -27.77 -16.21
CA TRP A 256 -8.76 -28.27 -16.49
C TRP A 256 -8.69 -29.80 -16.42
N SER A 257 -9.33 -30.42 -15.42
CA SER A 257 -9.35 -31.88 -15.28
C SER A 257 -10.01 -32.56 -16.47
N ASN A 258 -11.13 -32.02 -16.96
CA ASN A 258 -11.85 -32.55 -18.12
C ASN A 258 -11.01 -32.41 -19.41
N MET A 259 -10.42 -31.24 -19.67
CA MET A 259 -9.55 -31.05 -20.84
C MET A 259 -8.32 -31.95 -20.82
N SER A 260 -7.72 -32.17 -19.64
CA SER A 260 -6.56 -33.05 -19.50
C SER A 260 -6.91 -34.51 -19.81
N MET A 261 -8.13 -34.95 -19.51
CA MET A 261 -8.62 -36.30 -19.83
C MET A 261 -8.95 -36.47 -21.31
N GLU A 262 -9.39 -35.40 -21.99
CA GLU A 262 -9.70 -35.41 -23.43
C GLU A 262 -8.46 -35.30 -24.32
N GLY A 263 -7.26 -35.22 -23.74
CA GLY A 263 -6.00 -35.13 -24.49
C GLY A 263 -5.73 -33.74 -25.07
N GLY A 264 -6.33 -32.69 -24.51
CA GLY A 264 -6.06 -31.31 -24.90
C GLY A 264 -4.59 -30.94 -24.66
N GLY A 265 -3.84 -30.69 -25.73
CA GLY A 265 -2.41 -30.31 -25.66
C GLY A 265 -2.16 -28.84 -25.27
N ALA A 266 -3.19 -28.10 -24.85
CA ALA A 266 -3.07 -26.70 -24.46
C ALA A 266 -2.40 -26.59 -23.09
N SER A 267 -1.47 -25.65 -22.94
CA SER A 267 -0.88 -25.37 -21.62
C SER A 267 -1.85 -24.60 -20.73
N ILE A 268 -1.74 -24.75 -19.40
CA ILE A 268 -2.63 -24.05 -18.45
C ILE A 268 -2.56 -22.52 -18.60
N ALA A 269 -1.39 -22.00 -18.95
CA ALA A 269 -1.19 -20.57 -19.19
C ALA A 269 -1.82 -20.08 -20.51
N GLN A 270 -1.99 -20.95 -21.51
CA GLN A 270 -2.72 -20.60 -22.74
C GLN A 270 -4.23 -20.55 -22.48
N GLU A 271 -4.74 -21.48 -21.67
CA GLU A 271 -6.18 -21.54 -21.37
C GLU A 271 -6.62 -20.41 -20.43
N PHE A 272 -5.91 -20.22 -19.32
CA PHE A 272 -6.35 -19.33 -18.24
C PHE A 272 -5.51 -18.05 -18.10
N GLY A 273 -4.47 -17.89 -18.91
CA GLY A 273 -3.52 -16.78 -18.77
C GLY A 273 -2.58 -16.96 -17.57
N THR A 274 -1.98 -15.86 -17.13
CA THR A 274 -1.12 -15.88 -15.94
C THR A 274 -1.95 -15.99 -14.66
N PRO A 275 -1.39 -16.55 -13.55
CA PRO A 275 -2.08 -16.58 -12.25
C PRO A 275 -2.58 -15.20 -11.78
N GLY A 276 -1.86 -14.13 -12.15
CA GLY A 276 -2.20 -12.75 -11.84
C GLY A 276 -3.46 -12.28 -12.58
N GLU A 277 -3.48 -12.42 -13.90
CA GLU A 277 -4.64 -12.10 -14.75
C GLU A 277 -5.90 -12.82 -14.27
N PHE A 278 -5.78 -14.12 -14.04
CA PHE A 278 -6.91 -14.93 -13.59
C PHE A 278 -7.42 -14.52 -12.21
N ALA A 279 -6.51 -14.19 -11.28
CA ALA A 279 -6.89 -13.69 -9.96
C ALA A 279 -7.57 -12.30 -10.03
N ILE A 280 -7.15 -11.43 -10.95
CA ILE A 280 -7.83 -10.14 -11.21
C ILE A 280 -9.24 -10.38 -11.75
N GLY A 281 -9.41 -11.31 -12.70
CA GLY A 281 -10.74 -11.71 -13.20
C GLY A 281 -11.68 -12.18 -12.08
N LEU A 282 -11.17 -12.99 -11.15
CA LEU A 282 -11.92 -13.45 -9.98
C LEU A 282 -12.14 -12.39 -8.88
N SER A 283 -11.45 -11.24 -8.98
CA SER A 283 -11.49 -10.20 -7.95
C SER A 283 -12.87 -9.55 -7.80
N VAL A 284 -13.71 -9.58 -8.84
CA VAL A 284 -15.07 -9.02 -8.82
C VAL A 284 -15.99 -9.73 -7.81
N ASN A 285 -15.65 -10.97 -7.42
CA ASN A 285 -16.44 -11.80 -6.50
C ASN A 285 -16.02 -11.66 -5.02
N THR A 286 -15.25 -10.63 -4.68
CA THR A 286 -14.61 -10.47 -3.36
C THR A 286 -15.40 -9.62 -2.36
N GLY A 287 -16.69 -9.35 -2.61
CA GLY A 287 -17.50 -8.44 -1.78
C GLY A 287 -17.51 -8.81 -0.29
N THR A 288 -17.51 -10.11 0.06
CA THR A 288 -17.42 -10.59 1.44
C THR A 288 -16.05 -10.32 2.08
N ALA A 289 -14.97 -10.49 1.32
CA ALA A 289 -13.61 -10.18 1.75
C ALA A 289 -13.41 -8.67 1.97
N LEU A 290 -13.96 -7.82 1.09
CA LEU A 290 -13.94 -6.36 1.24
C LEU A 290 -14.67 -5.91 2.51
N LYS A 291 -15.86 -6.43 2.78
CA LYS A 291 -16.62 -6.15 4.03
C LYS A 291 -15.80 -6.50 5.27
N ARG A 292 -15.15 -7.66 5.26
CA ARG A 292 -14.31 -8.14 6.37
C ARG A 292 -13.07 -7.25 6.57
N ARG A 293 -12.37 -6.89 5.48
CA ARG A 293 -11.19 -6.03 5.53
C ARG A 293 -11.53 -4.63 6.04
N TRP A 294 -12.66 -4.08 5.59
CA TRP A 294 -13.18 -2.80 6.09
C TRP A 294 -13.45 -2.84 7.60
N LEU A 295 -14.15 -3.88 8.07
CA LEU A 295 -14.42 -4.06 9.50
C LEU A 295 -13.12 -4.17 10.31
N LEU A 296 -12.16 -5.00 9.86
CA LEU A 296 -10.87 -5.16 10.55
C LEU A 296 -10.09 -3.84 10.62
N ARG A 297 -10.06 -3.07 9.53
CA ARG A 297 -9.35 -1.78 9.48
C ARG A 297 -9.90 -0.76 10.47
N ARG A 298 -11.19 -0.85 10.84
CA ARG A 298 -11.85 0.07 11.77
C ARG A 298 -11.92 -0.45 13.20
N LEU A 299 -12.14 -1.76 13.39
CA LEU A 299 -12.25 -2.37 14.71
C LEU A 299 -10.89 -2.60 15.37
N LEU A 300 -9.83 -2.91 14.61
CA LEU A 300 -8.52 -3.18 15.18
C LEU A 300 -7.93 -1.94 15.88
N PRO A 301 -7.90 -0.74 15.27
CA PRO A 301 -7.47 0.47 15.98
C PRO A 301 -8.35 0.79 17.18
N LEU A 302 -9.66 0.58 17.08
CA LEU A 302 -10.59 0.80 18.19
C LEU A 302 -10.32 -0.12 19.38
N ALA A 303 -10.00 -1.40 19.12
CA ALA A 303 -9.61 -2.35 20.16
C ALA A 303 -8.27 -1.95 20.82
N VAL A 304 -7.28 -1.52 20.03
CA VAL A 304 -5.99 -1.03 20.56
C VAL A 304 -6.19 0.22 21.41
N VAL A 305 -6.98 1.18 20.93
CA VAL A 305 -7.34 2.38 21.70
C VAL A 305 -8.10 2.02 22.96
N GLY A 306 -9.03 1.05 22.92
CA GLY A 306 -9.73 0.57 24.11
C GLY A 306 -8.80 -0.02 25.16
N LEU A 307 -7.86 -0.88 24.73
CA LEU A 307 -6.83 -1.45 25.61
C LEU A 307 -5.92 -0.38 26.20
N TYR A 308 -5.48 0.58 25.38
CA TYR A 308 -4.64 1.69 25.83
C TYR A 308 -5.39 2.63 26.78
N SER A 309 -6.65 2.94 26.50
CA SER A 309 -7.49 3.80 27.35
C SER A 309 -7.65 3.22 28.76
N PHE A 310 -7.70 1.89 28.89
CA PHE A 310 -7.73 1.24 30.21
C PHE A 310 -6.46 1.53 31.02
N SER A 311 -5.30 1.58 30.38
CA SER A 311 -4.03 1.92 31.05
C SER A 311 -3.93 3.37 31.50
N LEU A 312 -4.71 4.28 30.89
CA LEU A 312 -4.73 5.71 31.21
C LEU A 312 -5.70 6.08 32.35
N VAL A 313 -6.55 5.14 32.79
CA VAL A 313 -7.54 5.40 33.87
C VAL A 313 -6.91 5.90 35.17
N PRO A 314 -5.77 5.35 35.66
CA PRO A 314 -5.13 5.85 36.88
C PRO A 314 -4.65 7.29 36.77
N GLU A 315 -4.06 7.67 35.64
CA GLU A 315 -3.58 9.03 35.36
C GLU A 315 -4.74 10.02 35.19
N ALA A 316 -5.86 9.57 34.60
CA ALA A 316 -7.05 10.41 34.42
C ALA A 316 -7.77 10.77 35.74
N ILE A 317 -7.61 9.95 36.78
CA ILE A 317 -8.21 10.15 38.12
C ILE A 317 -7.22 10.85 39.08
N ALA A 318 -5.96 11.00 38.68
CA ALA A 318 -4.93 11.63 39.50
C ALA A 318 -5.27 13.11 39.80
N PRO A 319 -5.10 13.56 41.05
CA PRO A 319 -5.45 14.93 41.46
C PRO A 319 -4.56 16.01 40.82
N ASP A 320 -3.40 15.64 40.27
CA ASP A 320 -2.39 16.48 39.62
C ASP A 320 -2.33 16.29 38.09
N ARG A 321 -3.44 15.90 37.47
CA ARG A 321 -3.55 15.69 36.02
C ARG A 321 -2.94 16.84 35.20
N SER A 322 -2.11 16.48 34.22
CA SER A 322 -1.49 17.47 33.34
C SER A 322 -2.46 17.93 32.26
N GLY A 323 -2.27 19.15 31.73
CA GLY A 323 -3.02 19.62 30.56
C GLY A 323 -2.79 18.74 29.31
N TRP A 324 -1.64 18.04 29.26
CA TRP A 324 -1.32 17.08 28.21
C TRP A 324 -2.21 15.84 28.28
N ASP A 325 -2.48 15.32 29.47
CA ASP A 325 -3.34 14.14 29.64
C ASP A 325 -4.78 14.43 29.20
N ILE A 326 -5.27 15.64 29.49
CA ILE A 326 -6.58 16.12 29.05
C ILE A 326 -6.63 16.24 27.52
N PHE A 327 -5.60 16.82 26.90
CA PHE A 327 -5.50 16.95 25.45
C PHE A 327 -5.47 15.57 24.76
N PHE A 328 -4.64 14.64 25.26
CA PHE A 328 -4.57 13.28 24.73
C PHE A 328 -5.90 12.54 24.89
N ALA A 329 -6.56 12.65 26.04
CA ALA A 329 -7.88 12.06 26.25
C ALA A 329 -8.93 12.62 25.27
N ALA A 330 -8.91 13.92 25.01
CA ALA A 330 -9.79 14.55 24.02
C ALA A 330 -9.52 14.02 22.59
N CYS A 331 -8.25 13.91 22.19
CA CYS A 331 -7.87 13.33 20.91
C CYS A 331 -8.33 11.87 20.76
N LEU A 332 -8.17 11.05 21.81
CA LEU A 332 -8.65 9.67 21.82
C LEU A 332 -10.18 9.60 21.70
N LEU A 333 -10.91 10.46 22.42
CA LEU A 333 -12.37 10.53 22.33
C LEU A 333 -12.84 10.93 20.93
N ILE A 334 -12.19 11.93 20.30
CA ILE A 334 -12.48 12.33 18.92
C ILE A 334 -12.21 11.15 17.98
N PHE A 335 -11.07 10.47 18.11
CA PHE A 335 -10.73 9.31 17.29
C PHE A 335 -11.78 8.19 17.41
N VAL A 336 -12.20 7.86 18.64
CA VAL A 336 -13.24 6.86 18.90
C VAL A 336 -14.57 7.30 18.29
N ALA A 337 -14.99 8.55 18.48
CA ALA A 337 -16.24 9.08 17.94
C ALA A 337 -16.26 9.04 16.40
N VAL A 338 -15.19 9.47 15.75
CA VAL A 338 -15.04 9.41 14.28
C VAL A 338 -15.06 7.97 13.80
N THR A 339 -14.31 7.07 14.43
CA THR A 339 -14.26 5.65 14.03
C THR A 339 -15.62 4.96 14.18
N LEU A 340 -16.35 5.25 15.27
CA LEU A 340 -17.72 4.75 15.48
C LEU A 340 -18.71 5.33 14.48
N TYR A 341 -18.57 6.62 14.12
CA TYR A 341 -19.36 7.23 13.06
C TYR A 341 -19.11 6.56 11.71
N GLU A 342 -17.85 6.28 11.40
CA GLU A 342 -17.47 5.61 10.15
C GLU A 342 -17.97 4.16 10.08
N LEU A 343 -18.19 3.48 11.22
CA LEU A 343 -18.70 2.10 11.30
C LEU A 343 -20.16 1.92 10.82
N ARG A 344 -20.83 2.98 10.37
CA ARG A 344 -22.19 2.92 9.84
C ARG A 344 -22.31 1.97 8.63
N PRO A 345 -23.43 1.23 8.50
CA PRO A 345 -23.66 0.33 7.37
C PRO A 345 -23.61 1.00 5.99
N ALA A 346 -23.99 2.28 5.89
CA ALA A 346 -23.97 3.05 4.65
C ALA A 346 -22.55 3.22 4.11
N ASN A 347 -21.62 3.71 4.94
CA ASN A 347 -20.20 3.88 4.58
C ASN A 347 -19.55 2.55 4.17
N ARG A 348 -19.97 1.44 4.79
CA ARG A 348 -19.50 0.10 4.41
C ARG A 348 -20.00 -0.28 3.02
N ALA A 349 -21.28 -0.03 2.73
CA ALA A 349 -21.87 -0.33 1.43
C ALA A 349 -21.18 0.47 0.33
N GLU A 350 -21.04 1.78 0.53
CA GLU A 350 -20.34 2.70 -0.38
C GLU A 350 -18.89 2.27 -0.64
N TYR A 351 -18.14 1.91 0.42
CA TYR A 351 -16.77 1.41 0.28
C TYR A 351 -16.70 0.12 -0.55
N VAL A 352 -17.64 -0.81 -0.36
CA VAL A 352 -17.65 -2.08 -1.08
C VAL A 352 -18.06 -1.86 -2.54
N GLU A 353 -19.06 -1.02 -2.79
CA GLU A 353 -19.55 -0.72 -4.12
C GLU A 353 -18.50 0.00 -4.98
N SER A 354 -17.88 1.05 -4.43
CA SER A 354 -16.79 1.77 -5.10
C SER A 354 -15.62 0.84 -5.44
N LYS A 355 -15.17 0.01 -4.50
CA LYS A 355 -14.08 -0.95 -4.76
C LYS A 355 -14.44 -2.07 -5.73
N LEU A 356 -15.70 -2.51 -5.77
CA LEU A 356 -16.14 -3.46 -6.77
C LEU A 356 -16.29 -2.81 -8.15
N ALA A 357 -16.70 -1.55 -8.22
CA ALA A 357 -16.76 -0.79 -9.48
C ALA A 357 -15.36 -0.62 -10.08
N GLU A 358 -14.37 -0.25 -9.26
CA GLU A 358 -12.96 -0.16 -9.65
C GLU A 358 -12.44 -1.50 -10.20
N ARG A 359 -12.70 -2.61 -9.50
CA ARG A 359 -12.32 -3.96 -9.96
C ARG A 359 -12.97 -4.36 -11.28
N ARG A 360 -14.25 -4.01 -11.48
CA ARG A 360 -14.95 -4.24 -12.75
C ARG A 360 -14.41 -3.39 -13.88
N ALA A 361 -13.93 -2.18 -13.59
CA ALA A 361 -13.26 -1.33 -14.58
C ALA A 361 -11.91 -1.94 -14.98
N GLN A 362 -11.12 -2.42 -14.01
CA GLN A 362 -9.86 -3.11 -14.27
C GLN A 362 -10.04 -4.39 -15.10
N VAL A 363 -11.06 -5.21 -14.79
CA VAL A 363 -11.36 -6.42 -15.58
C VAL A 363 -11.74 -6.07 -17.02
N ARG A 364 -12.59 -5.06 -17.22
CA ARG A 364 -12.96 -4.60 -18.57
C ARG A 364 -11.76 -4.05 -19.35
N GLY A 365 -10.90 -3.26 -18.71
CA GLY A 365 -9.68 -2.76 -19.34
C GLY A 365 -8.73 -3.89 -19.79
N MET A 366 -8.62 -4.98 -19.02
CA MET A 366 -7.84 -6.15 -19.44
C MET A 366 -8.44 -6.89 -20.64
N GLU A 367 -9.77 -6.98 -20.73
CA GLU A 367 -10.45 -7.60 -21.87
C GLU A 367 -10.24 -6.76 -23.13
N GLU A 368 -10.45 -5.44 -23.06
CA GLU A 368 -10.25 -4.51 -24.18
C GLU A 368 -8.79 -4.46 -24.64
N GLY A 369 -7.83 -4.50 -23.72
CA GLY A 369 -6.40 -4.53 -24.04
C GLY A 369 -5.91 -5.83 -24.67
N ARG A 370 -6.71 -6.91 -24.64
CA ARG A 370 -6.39 -8.21 -25.25
C ARG A 370 -6.90 -8.34 -26.69
N ASP A 371 -7.91 -7.54 -27.06
CA ASP A 371 -8.58 -7.58 -28.36
C ASP A 371 -7.99 -6.58 -29.39
N GLU A 372 -7.13 -5.66 -28.96
CA GLU A 372 -6.33 -4.74 -29.80
C GLU A 372 -4.91 -5.27 -30.05
#